data_AF-E5Y337-F1
#
_entry.id   AF-E5Y337-F1
#
_cell.length_a   1.000
_cell.length_b   1.000
_cell.length_c   1.000
_cell.angle_alpha   90.00
_cell.angle_beta   90.00
_cell.angle_gamma   90.00
#
_symmetry.space_group_name_H-M   'P 1'
#
loop_
_entity.id
_entity.type
_entity.pdbx_description
1 polymer ?
#
loop_
_entity_poly.entity_id
_entity_poly.type
_entity_poly.pdbx_seq_one_letter_code
_entity_poly.pdbx_strand_id
1 'polypeptide(L)'
;MMELDNCPCSGANLPRFVQPVILAVLSSGPLHGYLVVQRLAETSLFRKQPPDATGVYRMLRNMEQEGVLESDWELENSGPARKRYTLTEKGGHCLDQWMRTLTSHQAFIANLLLFLQDARSGMNSEPCPMPEHSVSLSPQEVFLSAGSPFPPASCGCGTPQPFAGAVHMDTYSFIDALKNRALRGMPASRDEVLRLLALAPDSEEAAYLGRAARDIAHIVVGNEGRVWSAIGIDCRPCSMNCGFCAFGEKWGLITEPHEWSDEAIIKAARAFVDEGASWVTLRTTEFYGLNRLCALAKKVREAVPGNYGLVVNTGEFGPLEARAMIASGIDVVYHSLRLGEGRTTCFRPEERKATLAAVRDSDLKLAHLVEPVGPEHTDDEIADVLMTALSNGAALSGAMARINVKGTPFESHDPLPDLRLAQIVAITRICGGVNVPDICVHPPRKEALEWGANVVVVETGAVPRNDAECSAEWQGFTVADAKQLFRDAGYFVKD
;
A
#
# COMPACT_ATOMS: atom_id res chain seq x y z
N MET A 1 -41.89 21.52 4.94
CA MET A 1 -41.04 20.40 4.52
C MET A 1 -40.90 20.52 3.02
N MET A 2 -39.71 20.74 2.48
CA MET A 2 -39.52 20.82 1.03
C MET A 2 -39.41 19.38 0.52
N GLU A 3 -40.40 18.91 -0.25
CA GLU A 3 -40.35 17.59 -0.88
C GLU A 3 -39.29 17.62 -2.01
N LEU A 4 -38.17 16.94 -1.78
CA LEU A 4 -37.03 16.86 -2.71
C LEU A 4 -37.02 15.57 -3.54
N ASP A 5 -38.08 14.77 -3.46
CA ASP A 5 -38.14 13.44 -4.09
C ASP A 5 -37.97 13.48 -5.62
N ASN A 6 -38.32 14.61 -6.26
CA ASN A 6 -38.16 14.86 -7.69
C ASN A 6 -37.00 15.83 -8.04
N CYS A 7 -36.11 16.14 -7.10
CA CYS A 7 -34.93 16.96 -7.38
C CYS A 7 -34.01 16.24 -8.40
N PRO A 8 -33.39 16.94 -9.37
CA PRO A 8 -32.35 16.35 -10.23
C PRO A 8 -31.21 15.69 -9.43
N CYS A 9 -30.97 16.19 -8.21
CA CYS A 9 -30.03 15.66 -7.23
C CYS A 9 -30.42 14.30 -6.61
N SER A 10 -31.68 13.84 -6.77
CA SER A 10 -32.13 12.53 -6.26
C SER A 10 -31.59 11.36 -7.10
N GLY A 11 -31.01 11.64 -8.27
CA GLY A 11 -30.41 10.63 -9.15
C GLY A 11 -31.42 9.63 -9.72
N ALA A 12 -32.73 9.92 -9.64
CA ALA A 12 -33.80 9.01 -10.02
C ALA A 12 -33.81 8.62 -11.51
N ASN A 13 -33.18 9.43 -12.38
CA ASN A 13 -32.99 9.10 -13.80
C ASN A 13 -31.51 9.19 -14.14
N LEU A 14 -30.85 8.03 -14.23
CA LEU A 14 -29.51 7.92 -14.78
C LEU A 14 -29.54 7.06 -16.06
N PRO A 15 -29.93 7.63 -17.21
CA PRO A 15 -29.98 6.94 -18.51
C PRO A 15 -28.66 6.26 -18.90
N ARG A 16 -27.53 6.73 -18.35
CA ARG A 16 -26.18 6.20 -18.61
C ARG A 16 -25.95 4.78 -18.08
N PHE A 17 -26.74 4.27 -17.14
CA PHE A 17 -26.54 2.89 -16.62
C PHE A 17 -27.36 1.82 -17.34
N VAL A 18 -28.15 2.19 -18.36
CA VAL A 18 -28.91 1.20 -19.14
C VAL A 18 -27.98 0.33 -19.99
N GLN A 19 -26.96 0.93 -20.61
CA GLN A 19 -26.00 0.23 -21.45
C GLN A 19 -25.23 -0.87 -20.70
N PRO A 20 -24.58 -0.64 -19.54
CA PRO A 20 -23.86 -1.70 -18.83
C PRO A 20 -24.78 -2.84 -18.36
N VAL A 21 -26.05 -2.57 -18.06
CA VAL A 21 -27.02 -3.62 -17.70
C VAL A 21 -27.41 -4.45 -18.92
N ILE A 22 -27.57 -3.85 -20.10
CA ILE A 22 -27.79 -4.60 -21.36
C ILE A 22 -26.59 -5.50 -21.65
N LEU A 23 -25.37 -4.99 -21.52
CA LEU A 23 -24.15 -5.77 -21.70
C LEU A 23 -24.09 -6.97 -20.73
N ALA A 24 -24.40 -6.75 -19.46
CA ALA A 24 -24.44 -7.82 -18.44
C ALA A 24 -25.55 -8.85 -18.70
N VAL A 25 -26.69 -8.44 -19.26
CA VAL A 25 -27.79 -9.36 -19.61
C VAL A 25 -27.44 -10.25 -20.80
N LEU A 26 -26.71 -9.71 -21.78
CA LEU A 26 -26.30 -10.43 -22.99
C LEU A 26 -25.00 -11.24 -22.82
N SER A 27 -24.23 -11.05 -21.73
CA SER A 27 -23.03 -11.85 -21.46
C SER A 27 -23.32 -13.32 -21.21
N SER A 28 -24.54 -13.64 -20.79
CA SER A 28 -25.05 -15.02 -20.63
C SER A 28 -25.50 -15.67 -21.96
N GLY A 29 -25.43 -14.95 -23.08
CA GLY A 29 -25.75 -15.44 -24.42
C GLY A 29 -26.77 -14.60 -25.20
N PRO A 30 -27.03 -14.94 -26.48
CA PRO A 30 -27.91 -14.18 -27.36
C PRO A 30 -29.36 -14.08 -26.87
N LEU A 31 -30.01 -12.92 -27.03
CA LEU A 31 -31.40 -12.70 -26.60
C LEU A 31 -32.22 -11.87 -27.60
N HIS A 32 -33.53 -12.12 -27.63
CA HIS A 32 -34.47 -11.24 -28.31
C HIS A 32 -34.63 -9.91 -27.59
N GLY A 33 -34.82 -8.83 -28.36
CA GLY A 33 -34.94 -7.48 -27.79
C GLY A 33 -36.02 -7.33 -26.71
N TYR A 34 -37.15 -8.04 -26.82
CA TYR A 34 -38.21 -7.98 -25.80
C TYR A 34 -37.78 -8.67 -24.48
N LEU A 35 -36.99 -9.74 -24.55
CA LEU A 35 -36.44 -10.42 -23.36
C LEU A 35 -35.38 -9.55 -22.67
N VAL A 36 -34.63 -8.76 -23.44
CA VAL A 36 -33.71 -7.76 -22.88
C VAL A 36 -34.50 -6.72 -22.08
N VAL A 37 -35.59 -6.17 -22.65
CA VAL A 37 -36.49 -5.24 -21.93
C VAL A 37 -37.05 -5.88 -20.66
N GLN A 38 -37.53 -7.12 -20.74
CA GLN A 38 -38.07 -7.84 -19.60
C GLN A 38 -37.04 -8.03 -18.49
N ARG A 39 -35.84 -8.52 -18.82
CA ARG A 39 -34.76 -8.72 -17.84
C ARG A 39 -34.31 -7.41 -17.20
N LEU A 40 -34.26 -6.31 -17.97
CA LEU A 40 -33.95 -4.99 -17.40
C LEU A 40 -35.01 -4.55 -16.39
N ALA A 41 -36.30 -4.79 -16.66
CA ALA A 41 -37.39 -4.49 -15.75
C ALA A 41 -37.40 -5.37 -14.48
N GLU A 42 -36.88 -6.59 -14.58
CA GLU A 42 -36.75 -7.53 -13.44
C GLU A 42 -35.53 -7.21 -12.55
N THR A 43 -34.57 -6.40 -13.02
CA THR A 43 -33.41 -6.01 -12.20
C THR A 43 -33.79 -5.03 -11.10
N SER A 44 -33.24 -5.23 -9.89
CA SER A 44 -33.42 -4.29 -8.76
C SER A 44 -32.65 -2.98 -8.93
N LEU A 45 -31.86 -2.84 -10.00
CA LEU A 45 -30.96 -1.71 -10.26
C LEU A 45 -31.69 -0.39 -10.54
N PHE A 46 -32.88 -0.43 -11.13
CA PHE A 46 -33.65 0.75 -11.52
C PHE A 46 -34.75 1.13 -10.53
N ARG A 47 -34.71 0.57 -9.30
CA ARG A 47 -35.69 0.83 -8.22
C ARG A 47 -37.14 0.75 -8.75
N LYS A 48 -37.97 1.78 -8.55
CA LYS A 48 -39.40 1.82 -8.96
C LYS A 48 -39.62 2.38 -10.38
N GLN A 49 -38.56 2.69 -11.14
CA GLN A 49 -38.66 3.33 -12.46
C GLN A 49 -37.73 2.63 -13.47
N PRO A 50 -38.10 1.45 -13.97
CA PRO A 50 -37.33 0.77 -15.02
C PRO A 50 -37.32 1.60 -16.31
N PRO A 51 -36.27 1.47 -17.16
CA PRO A 51 -36.21 2.14 -18.45
C PRO A 51 -37.41 1.76 -19.32
N ASP A 52 -38.02 2.73 -20.00
CA ASP A 52 -39.11 2.44 -20.92
C ASP A 52 -38.60 1.62 -22.13
N ALA A 53 -39.49 0.79 -22.69
CA ALA A 53 -39.14 -0.10 -23.79
C ALA A 53 -38.59 0.65 -25.02
N THR A 54 -39.11 1.86 -25.31
CA THR A 54 -38.67 2.67 -26.45
C THR A 54 -37.22 3.14 -26.27
N GLY A 55 -36.84 3.51 -25.05
CA GLY A 55 -35.48 3.86 -24.66
C GLY A 55 -34.52 2.69 -24.79
N VAL A 56 -34.93 1.50 -24.33
CA VAL A 56 -34.12 0.27 -24.46
C VAL A 56 -33.89 -0.09 -25.93
N TYR A 57 -34.93 -0.08 -26.77
CA TYR A 57 -34.77 -0.35 -28.20
C TYR A 57 -33.92 0.70 -28.93
N ARG A 58 -33.95 1.96 -28.48
CA ARG A 58 -33.06 3.00 -29.00
C ARG A 58 -31.60 2.71 -28.63
N MET A 59 -31.35 2.31 -27.38
CA MET A 59 -30.02 1.94 -26.91
C MET A 59 -29.47 0.73 -27.68
N LEU A 60 -30.28 -0.33 -27.86
CA LEU A 60 -29.88 -1.51 -28.64
C LEU A 60 -29.47 -1.15 -30.07
N ARG A 61 -30.23 -0.26 -30.74
CA ARG A 61 -29.87 0.22 -32.09
C ARG A 61 -28.57 1.01 -32.11
N ASN A 62 -28.33 1.86 -31.11
CA ASN A 62 -27.08 2.63 -31.02
C ASN A 62 -25.88 1.71 -30.77
N MET A 63 -26.01 0.75 -29.85
CA MET A 63 -24.96 -0.22 -29.55
C MET A 63 -24.62 -1.10 -30.76
N GLU A 64 -25.62 -1.44 -31.57
CA GLU A 64 -25.41 -2.13 -32.85
C GLU A 64 -24.66 -1.25 -33.87
N GLN A 65 -25.04 0.02 -34.02
CA GLN A 65 -24.34 0.97 -34.90
C GLN A 65 -22.89 1.21 -34.47
N GLU A 66 -22.63 1.18 -33.17
CA GLU A 66 -21.28 1.31 -32.59
C GLU A 66 -20.47 0.01 -32.66
N GLY A 67 -21.04 -1.10 -33.14
CA GLY A 67 -20.38 -2.41 -33.24
C GLY A 67 -20.16 -3.10 -31.88
N VAL A 68 -20.85 -2.65 -30.84
CA VAL A 68 -20.85 -3.24 -29.49
C VAL A 68 -21.75 -4.49 -29.46
N LEU A 69 -22.80 -4.49 -30.28
CA LEU A 69 -23.69 -5.62 -30.50
C LEU A 69 -23.74 -5.96 -31.99
N GLU A 70 -24.03 -7.22 -32.27
CA GLU A 70 -24.48 -7.67 -33.59
C GLU A 70 -25.90 -8.24 -33.47
N SER A 71 -26.57 -8.37 -34.62
CA SER A 71 -27.93 -8.90 -34.64
C SER A 71 -28.21 -9.81 -35.82
N ASP A 72 -29.11 -10.75 -35.58
CA ASP A 72 -29.65 -11.66 -36.58
C ASP A 72 -31.18 -11.72 -36.48
N TRP A 73 -31.81 -12.09 -37.60
CA TRP A 73 -33.26 -12.25 -37.68
C TRP A 73 -33.61 -13.73 -37.61
N GLU A 74 -34.35 -14.13 -36.58
CA GLU A 74 -34.94 -15.45 -36.52
C GLU A 74 -36.31 -15.44 -37.21
N LEU A 75 -36.43 -16.25 -38.25
CA LEU A 75 -37.67 -16.53 -38.97
C LEU A 75 -38.28 -17.79 -38.34
N GLU A 76 -39.23 -17.63 -37.42
CA GLU A 76 -40.07 -18.76 -36.99
C GLU A 76 -41.10 -19.10 -38.09
N ASN A 77 -41.37 -20.40 -38.30
CA ASN A 77 -42.31 -20.92 -39.30
C ASN A 77 -43.77 -20.42 -39.14
N SER A 78 -44.07 -19.66 -38.09
CA SER A 78 -45.35 -18.96 -37.88
C SER A 78 -45.20 -17.82 -36.86
N GLY A 79 -44.63 -16.68 -37.26
CA GLY A 79 -44.56 -15.47 -36.43
C GLY A 79 -43.86 -14.30 -37.13
N PRO A 80 -44.05 -13.04 -36.68
CA PRO A 80 -43.28 -11.91 -37.18
C PRO A 80 -41.80 -12.12 -36.86
N ALA A 81 -40.93 -11.83 -37.83
CA ALA A 81 -39.48 -11.98 -37.67
C ALA A 81 -38.99 -11.26 -36.41
N ARG A 82 -38.19 -11.96 -35.58
CA ARG A 82 -37.70 -11.41 -34.31
C ARG A 82 -36.21 -11.16 -34.40
N LYS A 83 -35.81 -9.96 -34.00
CA LYS A 83 -34.41 -9.55 -33.95
C LYS A 83 -33.77 -10.06 -32.65
N ARG A 84 -32.70 -10.82 -32.79
CA ARG A 84 -31.87 -11.32 -31.69
C ARG A 84 -30.57 -10.54 -31.67
N TYR A 85 -30.08 -10.25 -30.46
CA TYR A 85 -28.85 -9.48 -30.25
C TYR A 85 -27.81 -10.36 -29.56
N THR A 86 -26.56 -10.21 -29.98
CA THR A 86 -25.38 -10.91 -29.47
C THR A 86 -24.28 -9.90 -29.17
N LEU A 87 -23.50 -10.15 -28.12
CA LEU A 87 -22.31 -9.35 -27.83
C LEU A 87 -21.19 -9.66 -28.81
N THR A 88 -20.56 -8.62 -29.33
CA THR A 88 -19.29 -8.75 -30.07
C THR A 88 -18.11 -8.78 -29.10
N GLU A 89 -16.91 -9.08 -29.59
CA GLU A 89 -15.67 -8.93 -28.82
C GLU A 89 -15.49 -7.50 -28.27
N LYS A 90 -15.79 -6.50 -29.11
CA LYS A 90 -15.84 -5.08 -28.69
C LYS A 90 -16.87 -4.86 -27.58
N GLY A 91 -18.01 -5.55 -27.63
CA GLY A 91 -19.02 -5.56 -26.57
C GLY A 91 -18.49 -6.09 -25.23
N GLY A 92 -17.70 -7.17 -25.26
CA GLY A 92 -17.01 -7.71 -24.09
C GLY A 92 -16.04 -6.70 -23.48
N HIS A 93 -15.15 -6.11 -24.28
CA HIS A 93 -14.26 -5.06 -23.79
C HIS A 93 -15.00 -3.82 -23.28
N CYS A 94 -16.13 -3.47 -23.88
CA CYS A 94 -16.98 -2.38 -23.41
C CYS A 94 -17.55 -2.68 -22.01
N LEU A 95 -17.93 -3.94 -21.74
CA LEU A 95 -18.40 -4.38 -20.43
C LEU A 95 -17.27 -4.26 -19.38
N ASP A 96 -16.06 -4.72 -19.69
CA ASP A 96 -14.90 -4.60 -18.80
C ASP A 96 -14.56 -3.13 -18.51
N GLN A 97 -14.59 -2.28 -19.53
CA GLN A 97 -14.37 -0.83 -19.39
C GLN A 97 -15.46 -0.17 -18.55
N TRP A 98 -16.71 -0.61 -18.68
CA TRP A 98 -17.80 -0.18 -17.81
C TRP A 98 -17.53 -0.58 -16.36
N MET A 99 -17.11 -1.82 -16.09
CA MET A 99 -16.76 -2.24 -14.73
C MET A 99 -15.67 -1.33 -14.12
N ARG A 100 -14.58 -1.06 -14.86
CA ARG A 100 -13.51 -0.15 -14.42
C ARG A 100 -14.02 1.28 -14.17
N THR A 101 -14.84 1.79 -15.08
CA THR A 101 -15.41 3.16 -14.98
C THR A 101 -16.33 3.29 -13.78
N LEU A 102 -17.18 2.28 -13.53
CA LEU A 102 -18.08 2.25 -12.37
C LEU A 102 -17.32 2.17 -11.06
N THR A 103 -16.25 1.36 -10.99
CA THR A 103 -15.38 1.30 -9.81
C THR A 103 -14.69 2.64 -9.55
N SER A 104 -14.18 3.31 -10.59
CA SER A 104 -13.58 4.64 -10.48
C SER A 104 -14.59 5.69 -10.02
N HIS A 105 -15.81 5.68 -10.58
CA HIS A 105 -16.89 6.55 -10.13
C HIS A 105 -17.30 6.29 -8.69
N GLN A 106 -17.33 5.03 -8.25
CA GLN A 106 -17.63 4.70 -6.85
C GLN A 106 -16.61 5.33 -5.90
N ALA A 107 -15.31 5.26 -6.23
CA ALA A 107 -14.26 5.92 -5.46
C ALA A 107 -14.40 7.45 -5.47
N PHE A 108 -14.66 8.04 -6.64
CA PHE A 108 -14.90 9.47 -6.76
C PHE A 108 -16.11 9.93 -5.93
N ILE A 109 -17.22 9.20 -5.99
CA ILE A 109 -18.44 9.51 -5.21
C ILE A 109 -18.15 9.37 -3.71
N ALA A 110 -17.42 8.35 -3.28
CA ALA A 110 -17.03 8.20 -1.87
C ALA A 110 -16.20 9.41 -1.39
N ASN A 111 -15.20 9.83 -2.18
CA ASN A 111 -14.39 11.02 -1.86
C ASN A 111 -15.22 12.31 -1.85
N LEU A 112 -16.14 12.45 -2.80
CA LEU A 112 -17.05 13.59 -2.85
C LEU A 112 -17.97 13.60 -1.63
N LEU A 113 -18.47 12.46 -1.19
CA LEU A 113 -19.30 12.36 0.02
C LEU A 113 -18.51 12.75 1.27
N LEU A 114 -17.26 12.32 1.40
CA LEU A 114 -16.38 12.74 2.49
C LEU A 114 -16.17 14.27 2.47
N PHE A 115 -15.81 14.83 1.32
CA PHE A 115 -15.65 16.27 1.14
C PHE A 115 -16.92 17.06 1.52
N LEU A 116 -18.10 16.59 1.11
CA LEU A 116 -19.38 17.22 1.45
C LEU A 116 -19.72 17.09 2.95
N GLN A 117 -19.34 15.99 3.60
CA GLN A 117 -19.52 15.80 5.04
C GLN A 117 -18.60 16.72 5.86
N ASP A 118 -17.34 16.88 5.44
CA ASP A 118 -16.39 17.80 6.05
C ASP A 118 -16.85 19.25 5.90
N ALA A 119 -17.27 19.65 4.70
CA ALA A 119 -17.83 20.97 4.45
C ALA A 119 -19.06 21.26 5.33
N ARG A 120 -19.94 20.27 5.53
CA ARG A 120 -21.11 20.39 6.41
C ARG A 120 -20.71 20.48 7.89
N SER A 121 -19.64 19.80 8.30
CA SER A 121 -19.15 19.80 9.68
C SER A 121 -18.46 21.12 10.03
N GLY A 122 -17.73 21.71 9.08
CA GLY A 122 -17.14 23.06 9.23
C GLY A 122 -18.17 24.20 9.26
N MET A 123 -19.37 23.98 8.71
CA MET A 123 -20.50 24.94 8.86
C MET A 123 -21.16 24.89 10.24
N ASN A 124 -20.95 23.82 11.03
CA ASN A 124 -21.56 23.60 12.34
C ASN A 124 -20.59 23.83 13.52
N SER A 125 -19.33 24.20 13.28
CA SER A 125 -18.39 24.59 14.32
C SER A 125 -18.51 26.10 14.60
N GLU A 126 -19.12 26.47 15.72
CA GLU A 126 -18.99 27.83 16.27
C GLU A 126 -17.52 28.11 16.65
N PRO A 127 -17.04 29.37 16.56
CA PRO A 127 -15.67 29.72 16.93
C PRO A 127 -15.46 29.47 18.44
N CYS A 128 -14.42 28.73 18.79
CA CYS A 128 -14.04 28.48 20.18
C CYS A 128 -13.69 29.81 20.89
N PRO A 129 -14.31 30.14 22.04
CA PRO A 129 -13.97 31.35 22.76
C PRO A 129 -12.63 31.18 23.48
N MET A 130 -11.72 32.12 23.26
CA MET A 130 -10.47 32.24 24.01
C MET A 130 -10.76 32.59 25.49
N PRO A 131 -10.04 32.03 26.48
CA PRO A 131 -10.18 32.47 27.86
C PRO A 131 -9.36 33.74 28.10
N GLU A 132 -10.04 34.87 28.28
CA GLU A 132 -9.51 36.00 29.04
C GLU A 132 -9.69 35.71 30.53
N HIS A 133 -8.60 35.62 31.29
CA HIS A 133 -8.38 36.41 32.51
C HIS A 133 -7.11 35.95 33.25
N SER A 134 -6.22 36.92 33.40
CA SER A 134 -5.02 36.99 34.22
C SER A 134 -5.32 37.12 35.72
N VAL A 135 -4.67 36.31 36.57
CA VAL A 135 -4.27 36.65 37.96
C VAL A 135 -3.04 35.79 38.32
N SER A 136 -1.82 36.33 38.26
CA SER A 136 -0.96 36.82 39.38
C SER A 136 -0.54 35.77 40.43
N LEU A 137 0.78 35.68 40.66
CA LEU A 137 1.50 34.72 41.49
C LEU A 137 1.55 35.14 42.97
N SER A 138 1.60 34.16 43.88
CA SER A 138 2.59 34.18 44.97
C SER A 138 2.85 32.77 45.55
N PRO A 139 4.08 32.45 45.99
CA PRO A 139 4.48 31.12 46.45
C PRO A 139 4.54 31.02 47.98
N GLN A 140 4.07 29.92 48.56
CA GLN A 140 4.71 29.17 49.66
C GLN A 140 3.74 28.14 50.29
N GLU A 141 4.35 27.03 50.73
CA GLU A 141 3.86 26.05 51.73
C GLU A 141 2.80 25.02 51.32
N VAL A 142 2.80 23.75 51.75
CA VAL A 142 3.76 22.77 52.29
C VAL A 142 2.89 21.51 52.50
N PHE A 143 3.38 20.34 52.07
CA PHE A 143 3.09 18.98 52.56
C PHE A 143 1.65 18.41 52.77
N LEU A 144 1.57 17.12 52.42
CA LEU A 144 0.78 16.00 53.00
C LEU A 144 -0.57 15.59 52.42
N SER A 145 -0.70 14.26 52.42
CA SER A 145 -1.77 13.36 52.00
C SER A 145 -3.13 13.62 52.63
N ALA A 146 -4.21 13.32 51.89
CA ALA A 146 -5.22 12.30 52.24
C ALA A 146 -6.51 12.47 51.40
N GLY A 147 -7.10 11.33 51.02
CA GLY A 147 -8.56 11.16 50.98
C GLY A 147 -9.30 11.61 49.72
N SER A 148 -9.67 10.64 48.88
CA SER A 148 -10.86 10.72 48.03
C SER A 148 -12.11 10.94 48.88
N PRO A 149 -13.04 11.82 48.45
CA PRO A 149 -14.39 11.80 49.00
C PRO A 149 -15.45 11.88 47.90
N PHE A 150 -15.80 10.79 47.21
CA PHE A 150 -17.14 10.65 46.61
C PHE A 150 -17.55 9.17 46.45
N PRO A 151 -18.77 8.77 46.89
CA PRO A 151 -19.29 7.40 46.80
C PRO A 151 -19.91 7.09 45.42
N PRO A 152 -20.17 5.81 45.09
CA PRO A 152 -20.58 5.41 43.74
C PRO A 152 -22.08 5.66 43.51
N ALA A 153 -22.42 6.31 42.40
CA ALA A 153 -23.78 6.36 41.90
C ALA A 153 -24.04 5.15 40.99
N SER A 154 -24.99 4.31 41.40
CA SER A 154 -25.55 3.21 40.64
C SER A 154 -26.41 3.74 39.50
N CYS A 155 -25.92 3.63 38.27
CA CYS A 155 -26.75 3.70 37.07
C CYS A 155 -26.73 2.32 36.40
N GLY A 156 -27.87 1.63 36.46
CA GLY A 156 -28.11 0.42 35.70
C GLY A 156 -28.15 0.73 34.21
N CYS A 157 -27.07 0.42 33.52
CA CYS A 157 -27.08 0.16 32.08
C CYS A 157 -26.92 -1.35 31.91
N GLY A 158 -27.92 -1.96 31.28
CA GLY A 158 -27.94 -3.38 30.99
C GLY A 158 -26.68 -3.80 30.22
N THR A 159 -26.12 -4.92 30.63
CA THR A 159 -25.12 -5.66 29.87
C THR A 159 -25.63 -5.92 28.45
N PRO A 160 -24.89 -5.56 27.40
CA PRO A 160 -25.19 -6.09 26.08
C PRO A 160 -24.89 -7.59 26.14
N GLN A 161 -25.93 -8.42 26.06
CA GLN A 161 -25.74 -9.81 25.71
C GLN A 161 -25.02 -9.88 24.36
N PRO A 162 -24.03 -10.75 24.18
CA PRO A 162 -23.40 -10.93 22.89
C PRO A 162 -24.45 -11.42 21.90
N PHE A 163 -24.61 -10.69 20.79
CA PHE A 163 -25.35 -11.18 19.63
C PHE A 163 -24.66 -12.48 19.18
N ALA A 164 -25.27 -13.61 19.54
CA ALA A 164 -24.94 -14.92 19.03
C ALA A 164 -25.31 -14.93 17.55
N GLY A 165 -24.29 -14.82 16.69
CA GLY A 165 -24.46 -14.84 15.24
C GLY A 165 -23.26 -14.34 14.44
N ALA A 166 -22.02 -14.52 14.93
CA ALA A 166 -20.86 -14.39 14.07
C ALA A 166 -20.86 -15.60 13.13
N VAL A 167 -21.37 -15.41 11.91
CA VAL A 167 -21.18 -16.38 10.82
C VAL A 167 -19.67 -16.55 10.67
N HIS A 168 -19.14 -17.73 10.99
CA HIS A 168 -17.73 -18.04 10.83
C HIS A 168 -17.43 -18.06 9.32
N MET A 169 -17.05 -16.91 8.77
CA MET A 169 -16.66 -16.78 7.38
C MET A 169 -15.46 -17.68 7.11
N ASP A 170 -15.54 -18.54 6.09
CA ASP A 170 -14.43 -19.39 5.68
C ASP A 170 -13.23 -18.55 5.21
N THR A 171 -12.04 -19.16 5.19
CA THR A 171 -10.78 -18.44 4.93
C THR A 171 -10.73 -17.82 3.53
N TYR A 172 -11.31 -18.47 2.52
CA TYR A 172 -11.32 -17.97 1.15
C TYR A 172 -12.22 -16.73 1.02
N SER A 173 -13.45 -16.82 1.53
CA SER A 173 -14.37 -15.68 1.61
C SER A 173 -13.79 -14.52 2.41
N PHE A 174 -13.02 -14.82 3.47
CA PHE A 174 -12.32 -13.80 4.27
C PHE A 174 -11.26 -13.07 3.44
N ILE A 175 -10.40 -13.80 2.72
CA ILE A 175 -9.37 -13.21 1.85
C ILE A 175 -10.03 -12.35 0.76
N ASP A 176 -11.11 -12.82 0.14
CA ASP A 176 -11.84 -12.05 -0.87
C ASP A 176 -12.48 -10.78 -0.31
N ALA A 177 -13.05 -10.84 0.90
CA ALA A 177 -13.58 -9.68 1.58
C ALA A 177 -12.48 -8.65 1.88
N LEU A 178 -11.32 -9.10 2.37
CA LEU A 178 -10.16 -8.22 2.60
C LEU A 178 -9.68 -7.58 1.31
N LYS A 179 -9.48 -8.36 0.25
CA LYS A 179 -9.09 -7.88 -1.07
C LYS A 179 -10.05 -6.80 -1.59
N ASN A 180 -11.35 -7.05 -1.52
CA ASN A 180 -12.36 -6.08 -1.96
C ASN A 180 -12.33 -4.79 -1.14
N ARG A 181 -12.05 -4.87 0.16
CA ARG A 181 -11.86 -3.70 1.03
C ARG A 181 -10.56 -2.96 0.71
N ALA A 182 -9.48 -3.68 0.47
CA ALA A 182 -8.17 -3.15 0.09
C ALA A 182 -8.23 -2.34 -1.22
N LEU A 183 -8.98 -2.84 -2.22
CA LEU A 183 -9.23 -2.15 -3.49
C LEU A 183 -10.09 -0.89 -3.33
N ARG A 184 -10.77 -0.73 -2.20
CA ARG A 184 -11.54 0.48 -1.82
C ARG A 184 -10.77 1.40 -0.87
N GLY A 185 -9.51 1.10 -0.59
CA GLY A 185 -8.67 1.88 0.34
C GLY A 185 -9.06 1.75 1.81
N MET A 186 -9.87 0.74 2.17
CA MET A 186 -10.26 0.52 3.56
C MET A 186 -9.14 -0.19 4.32
N PRO A 187 -8.79 0.25 5.54
CA PRO A 187 -7.70 -0.35 6.31
C PRO A 187 -8.06 -1.75 6.82
N ALA A 188 -7.04 -2.60 6.96
CA ALA A 188 -7.14 -3.87 7.68
C ALA A 188 -6.96 -3.66 9.19
N SER A 189 -7.59 -4.50 10.01
CA SER A 189 -7.36 -4.53 11.45
C SER A 189 -6.18 -5.46 11.80
N ARG A 190 -5.59 -5.27 12.99
CA ARG A 190 -4.53 -6.13 13.50
C ARG A 190 -4.96 -7.60 13.59
N ASP A 191 -6.19 -7.87 14.04
CA ASP A 191 -6.72 -9.23 14.15
C ASP A 191 -6.85 -9.90 12.78
N GLU A 192 -7.17 -9.13 11.73
CA GLU A 192 -7.21 -9.62 10.37
C GLU A 192 -5.82 -9.97 9.84
N VAL A 193 -4.80 -9.15 10.16
CA VAL A 193 -3.40 -9.43 9.84
C VAL A 193 -2.95 -10.73 10.53
N LEU A 194 -3.22 -10.87 11.83
CA LEU A 194 -2.90 -12.09 12.58
C LEU A 194 -3.58 -13.33 12.00
N ARG A 195 -4.85 -13.21 11.60
CA ARG A 195 -5.58 -14.31 10.97
C ARG A 195 -4.93 -14.76 9.66
N LEU A 196 -4.35 -13.84 8.88
CA LEU A 196 -3.61 -14.20 7.66
C LEU A 196 -2.23 -14.80 7.97
N LEU A 197 -1.54 -14.29 9.00
CA LEU A 197 -0.22 -14.80 9.42
C LEU A 197 -0.27 -16.22 9.98
N ALA A 198 -1.40 -16.58 10.61
CA ALA A 198 -1.65 -17.91 11.15
C ALA A 198 -1.83 -19.00 10.08
N LEU A 199 -1.98 -18.64 8.81
CA LEU A 199 -1.98 -19.61 7.71
C LEU A 199 -0.59 -20.23 7.59
N ALA A 200 -0.52 -21.55 7.41
CA ALA A 200 0.77 -22.20 7.13
C ALA A 200 1.29 -21.73 5.76
N PRO A 201 2.57 -21.32 5.62
CA PRO A 201 3.07 -20.75 4.35
C PRO A 201 2.95 -21.66 3.13
N ASP A 202 2.91 -22.98 3.34
CA ASP A 202 2.79 -24.02 2.32
C ASP A 202 1.35 -24.53 2.12
N SER A 203 0.36 -23.91 2.77
CA SER A 203 -1.04 -24.31 2.66
C SER A 203 -1.74 -23.82 1.39
N GLU A 204 -2.84 -24.46 1.02
CA GLU A 204 -3.67 -24.03 -0.12
C GLU A 204 -4.27 -22.63 0.10
N GLU A 205 -4.59 -22.29 1.34
CA GLU A 205 -5.09 -20.97 1.73
C GLU A 205 -4.00 -19.89 1.59
N ALA A 206 -2.75 -20.18 1.94
CA ALA A 206 -1.63 -19.25 1.72
C ALA A 206 -1.36 -19.06 0.22
N ALA A 207 -1.45 -20.12 -0.58
CA ALA A 207 -1.37 -20.00 -2.03
C ALA A 207 -2.53 -19.18 -2.62
N TYR A 208 -3.74 -19.29 -2.06
CA TYR A 208 -4.88 -18.45 -2.45
C TYR A 208 -4.68 -16.99 -2.07
N LEU A 209 -4.18 -16.72 -0.86
CA LEU A 209 -3.75 -15.40 -0.40
C LEU A 209 -2.74 -14.77 -1.37
N GLY A 210 -1.72 -15.53 -1.79
CA GLY A 210 -0.75 -15.09 -2.78
C GLY A 210 -1.39 -14.69 -4.12
N ARG A 211 -2.32 -15.50 -4.64
CA ARG A 211 -3.08 -15.17 -5.87
C ARG A 211 -3.94 -13.92 -5.71
N ALA A 212 -4.62 -13.76 -4.57
CA ALA A 212 -5.40 -12.56 -4.27
C ALA A 212 -4.51 -11.31 -4.22
N ALA A 213 -3.36 -11.39 -3.57
CA ALA A 213 -2.38 -10.30 -3.52
C ALA A 213 -1.81 -9.97 -4.92
N ARG A 214 -1.53 -10.98 -5.74
CA ARG A 214 -1.09 -10.81 -7.14
C ARG A 214 -2.13 -10.06 -7.98
N ASP A 215 -3.41 -10.37 -7.79
CA ASP A 215 -4.50 -9.66 -8.49
C ASP A 215 -4.62 -8.19 -8.03
N ILE A 216 -4.39 -7.90 -6.74
CA ILE A 216 -4.29 -6.50 -6.29
C ILE A 216 -3.13 -5.80 -6.99
N ALA A 217 -1.95 -6.41 -7.11
CA ALA A 217 -0.84 -5.80 -7.86
C ALA A 217 -1.22 -5.52 -9.33
N HIS A 218 -1.96 -6.42 -9.96
CA HIS A 218 -2.49 -6.19 -11.31
C HIS A 218 -3.42 -4.98 -11.39
N ILE A 219 -4.37 -4.88 -10.45
CA ILE A 219 -5.38 -3.81 -10.45
C ILE A 219 -4.77 -2.45 -10.05
N VAL A 220 -3.89 -2.43 -9.06
CA VAL A 220 -3.36 -1.19 -8.45
C VAL A 220 -2.21 -0.61 -9.25
N VAL A 221 -1.30 -1.45 -9.76
CA VAL A 221 -0.07 -0.99 -10.46
C VAL A 221 0.05 -1.54 -11.88
N GLY A 222 -0.97 -2.20 -12.43
CA GLY A 222 -0.95 -2.69 -13.80
C GLY A 222 0.12 -3.75 -14.06
N ASN A 223 0.58 -4.46 -13.02
CA ASN A 223 1.76 -5.34 -13.09
C ASN A 223 3.04 -4.63 -13.56
N GLU A 224 3.25 -3.36 -13.20
CA GLU A 224 4.53 -2.69 -13.38
C GLU A 224 5.54 -3.12 -12.29
N GLY A 225 6.63 -3.77 -12.70
CA GLY A 225 7.79 -4.04 -11.87
C GLY A 225 8.73 -2.84 -11.85
N ARG A 226 9.24 -2.50 -10.66
CA ARG A 226 10.09 -1.32 -10.45
C ARG A 226 11.34 -1.66 -9.66
N VAL A 227 12.45 -1.02 -10.04
CA VAL A 227 13.73 -1.22 -9.39
C VAL A 227 13.98 -0.10 -8.39
N TRP A 228 14.22 -0.47 -7.15
CA TRP A 228 14.71 0.41 -6.10
C TRP A 228 16.23 0.24 -6.01
N SER A 229 17.02 1.27 -6.33
CA SER A 229 18.47 1.22 -6.12
C SER A 229 18.91 1.82 -4.79
N ALA A 230 20.00 1.30 -4.23
CA ALA A 230 20.60 1.83 -3.00
C ALA A 230 22.12 1.90 -3.05
N ILE A 231 22.64 3.06 -2.67
CA ILE A 231 24.07 3.38 -2.62
C ILE A 231 24.44 3.58 -1.15
N GLY A 232 25.31 2.72 -0.60
CA GLY A 232 25.91 2.96 0.70
C GLY A 232 26.99 4.03 0.62
N ILE A 233 26.77 5.16 1.26
CA ILE A 233 27.60 6.37 1.14
C ILE A 233 28.80 6.34 2.08
N ASP A 234 28.59 5.89 3.32
CA ASP A 234 29.63 5.77 4.32
C ASP A 234 29.69 4.36 4.90
N CYS A 235 30.91 3.86 5.04
CA CYS A 235 31.19 2.57 5.65
C CYS A 235 31.96 2.82 6.93
N ARG A 236 31.30 2.74 8.09
CA ARG A 236 31.90 3.05 9.40
C ARG A 236 31.38 2.13 10.49
N PRO A 237 32.20 1.82 11.52
CA PRO A 237 31.71 1.19 12.74
C PRO A 237 30.61 2.02 13.40
N CYS A 238 29.56 1.35 13.86
CA CYS A 238 28.36 1.95 14.43
C CYS A 238 28.13 1.40 15.84
N SER A 239 28.02 2.31 16.81
CA SER A 239 27.80 1.97 18.23
C SER A 239 26.41 1.41 18.53
N MET A 240 25.49 1.46 17.57
CA MET A 240 24.16 0.86 17.72
C MET A 240 24.16 -0.66 17.65
N ASN A 241 25.27 -1.27 17.23
CA ASN A 241 25.57 -2.70 17.45
C ASN A 241 24.40 -3.66 17.17
N CYS A 242 23.63 -3.39 16.11
CA CYS A 242 22.48 -4.21 15.77
C CYS A 242 22.96 -5.63 15.44
N GLY A 243 22.29 -6.64 16.00
CA GLY A 243 22.73 -8.04 15.93
C GLY A 243 22.82 -8.61 14.52
N PHE A 244 22.11 -8.03 13.55
CA PHE A 244 22.08 -8.46 12.15
C PHE A 244 22.91 -7.58 11.21
N CYS A 245 23.53 -6.51 11.72
CA CYS A 245 24.19 -5.49 10.90
C CYS A 245 25.70 -5.65 10.99
N ALA A 246 26.37 -5.77 9.84
CA ALA A 246 27.82 -5.89 9.74
C ALA A 246 28.57 -4.69 10.36
N PHE A 247 27.93 -3.52 10.42
CA PHE A 247 28.57 -2.28 10.86
C PHE A 247 28.67 -2.14 12.38
N GLY A 248 28.09 -3.08 13.16
CA GLY A 248 28.21 -3.02 14.62
C GLY A 248 29.68 -3.03 15.05
N GLU A 249 30.11 -2.00 15.79
CA GLU A 249 31.48 -1.87 16.27
C GLU A 249 31.94 -3.09 17.11
N LYS A 250 31.02 -3.73 17.83
CA LYS A 250 31.27 -4.95 18.63
C LYS A 250 31.64 -6.16 17.79
N TRP A 251 31.25 -6.18 16.52
CA TRP A 251 31.53 -7.29 15.60
C TRP A 251 32.92 -7.15 14.96
N GLY A 252 33.48 -5.93 14.95
CA GLY A 252 34.84 -5.67 14.46
C GLY A 252 35.05 -5.94 12.96
N LEU A 253 33.97 -5.99 12.17
CA LEU A 253 34.04 -6.32 10.73
C LEU A 253 34.48 -5.12 9.89
N ILE A 254 34.15 -3.90 10.30
CA ILE A 254 34.55 -2.69 9.59
C ILE A 254 35.87 -2.16 10.14
N THR A 255 36.95 -2.39 9.41
CA THR A 255 38.32 -2.02 9.81
C THR A 255 38.82 -0.73 9.17
N GLU A 256 38.27 -0.34 8.02
CA GLU A 256 38.70 0.83 7.24
C GLU A 256 37.54 1.78 7.00
N PRO A 257 37.27 2.71 7.95
CA PRO A 257 36.18 3.66 7.83
C PRO A 257 36.42 4.65 6.69
N HIS A 258 35.41 4.85 5.83
CA HIS A 258 35.51 5.82 4.73
C HIS A 258 34.12 6.34 4.32
N GLU A 259 34.12 7.34 3.45
CA GLU A 259 32.95 7.95 2.80
C GLU A 259 33.27 8.09 1.31
N TRP A 260 32.31 7.75 0.45
CA TRP A 260 32.46 7.96 -0.99
C TRP A 260 32.51 9.45 -1.33
N SER A 261 33.28 9.79 -2.36
CA SER A 261 33.27 11.16 -2.91
C SER A 261 31.92 11.50 -3.53
N ASP A 262 31.56 12.79 -3.55
CA ASP A 262 30.35 13.28 -4.21
C ASP A 262 30.30 12.84 -5.68
N GLU A 263 31.45 12.88 -6.36
CA GLU A 263 31.58 12.48 -7.77
C GLU A 263 31.26 10.99 -7.96
N ALA A 264 31.74 10.12 -7.07
CA ALA A 264 31.46 8.68 -7.13
C ALA A 264 29.97 8.39 -6.89
N ILE A 265 29.35 9.05 -5.90
CA ILE A 265 27.93 8.88 -5.58
C ILE A 265 27.05 9.36 -6.74
N ILE A 266 27.35 10.53 -7.30
CA ILE A 266 26.64 11.08 -8.46
C ILE A 266 26.78 10.17 -9.68
N LYS A 267 27.98 9.60 -9.91
CA LYS A 267 28.21 8.65 -11.00
C LYS A 267 27.36 7.39 -10.83
N ALA A 268 27.32 6.81 -9.62
CA ALA A 268 26.50 5.63 -9.33
C ALA A 268 25.00 5.92 -9.45
N ALA A 269 24.55 7.06 -8.93
CA ALA A 269 23.16 7.51 -9.06
C ALA A 269 22.75 7.66 -10.53
N ARG A 270 23.61 8.27 -11.36
CA ARG A 270 23.36 8.40 -12.80
C ARG A 270 23.26 7.03 -13.48
N ALA A 271 24.16 6.11 -13.18
CA ALA A 271 24.11 4.77 -13.75
C ALA A 271 22.77 4.08 -13.47
N PHE A 272 22.30 4.11 -12.22
CA PHE A 272 21.00 3.53 -11.87
C PHE A 272 19.83 4.21 -12.59
N VAL A 273 19.84 5.54 -12.73
CA VAL A 273 18.78 6.27 -13.44
C VAL A 273 18.80 5.94 -14.94
N ASP A 274 19.99 5.90 -15.55
CA ASP A 274 20.17 5.55 -16.97
C ASP A 274 19.74 4.10 -17.25
N GLU A 275 19.88 3.21 -16.26
CA GLU A 275 19.40 1.81 -16.33
C GLU A 275 17.91 1.65 -16.00
N GLY A 276 17.19 2.73 -15.68
CA GLY A 276 15.75 2.72 -15.46
C GLY A 276 15.31 2.44 -14.02
N ALA A 277 16.16 2.68 -13.01
CA ALA A 277 15.75 2.61 -11.61
C ALA A 277 14.68 3.65 -11.29
N SER A 278 13.61 3.21 -10.61
CA SER A 278 12.51 4.08 -10.19
C SER A 278 12.85 4.89 -8.94
N TRP A 279 13.77 4.40 -8.12
CA TRP A 279 14.29 5.08 -6.93
C TRP A 279 15.80 4.96 -6.86
N VAL A 280 16.44 6.03 -6.35
CA VAL A 280 17.85 6.04 -5.98
C VAL A 280 17.97 6.39 -4.51
N THR A 281 18.57 5.50 -3.73
CA THR A 281 18.71 5.67 -2.28
C THR A 281 20.10 6.06 -1.88
N LEU A 282 20.18 7.12 -1.09
CA LEU A 282 21.34 7.55 -0.33
C LEU A 282 21.26 6.87 1.05
N ARG A 283 21.94 5.74 1.22
CA ARG A 283 21.99 5.00 2.49
C ARG A 283 23.22 5.41 3.27
N THR A 284 23.04 5.68 4.55
CA THR A 284 24.11 6.08 5.46
C THR A 284 24.11 5.23 6.73
N THR A 285 25.18 5.31 7.51
CA THR A 285 25.16 4.86 8.90
C THR A 285 24.30 5.79 9.78
N GLU A 286 23.99 5.34 11.00
CA GLU A 286 23.13 6.06 11.95
C GLU A 286 23.58 7.51 12.20
N PHE A 287 24.88 7.71 12.41
CA PHE A 287 25.42 8.99 12.89
C PHE A 287 25.88 9.90 11.75
N TYR A 288 25.44 9.64 10.52
CA TYR A 288 25.79 10.49 9.38
C TYR A 288 25.12 11.86 9.50
N GLY A 289 25.88 12.92 9.22
CA GLY A 289 25.41 14.29 9.42
C GLY A 289 24.29 14.67 8.44
N LEU A 290 23.09 14.96 8.95
CA LEU A 290 21.93 15.32 8.13
C LEU A 290 22.14 16.56 7.24
N ASN A 291 22.91 17.55 7.71
CA ASN A 291 23.28 18.71 6.89
C ASN A 291 24.14 18.30 5.68
N ARG A 292 25.07 17.37 5.89
CA ARG A 292 25.93 16.82 4.83
C ARG A 292 25.11 15.99 3.86
N LEU A 293 24.16 15.18 4.35
CA LEU A 293 23.22 14.41 3.54
C LEU A 293 22.34 15.31 2.67
N CYS A 294 21.77 16.37 3.24
CA CYS A 294 20.98 17.37 2.52
C CYS A 294 21.80 18.07 1.43
N ALA A 295 23.05 18.46 1.72
CA ALA A 295 23.94 19.05 0.74
C ALA A 295 24.27 18.09 -0.41
N LEU A 296 24.51 16.80 -0.10
CA LEU A 296 24.73 15.77 -1.11
C LEU A 296 23.48 15.53 -1.97
N ALA A 297 22.30 15.45 -1.36
CA ALA A 297 21.04 15.28 -2.08
C ALA A 297 20.80 16.38 -3.13
N LYS A 298 21.08 17.65 -2.78
CA LYS A 298 21.02 18.77 -3.72
C LYS A 298 21.97 18.57 -4.91
N LYS A 299 23.23 18.20 -4.65
CA LYS A 299 24.20 17.92 -5.71
C LYS A 299 23.76 16.78 -6.63
N VAL A 300 23.20 15.72 -6.07
CA VAL A 300 22.66 14.59 -6.84
C VAL A 300 21.51 15.05 -7.73
N ARG A 301 20.55 15.84 -7.21
CA ARG A 301 19.45 16.39 -8.01
C ARG A 301 19.89 17.34 -9.11
N GLU A 302 20.87 18.19 -8.84
CA GLU A 302 21.43 19.10 -9.83
C GLU A 302 22.16 18.34 -10.94
N ALA A 303 22.92 17.30 -10.58
CA ALA A 303 23.72 16.56 -11.53
C ALA A 303 22.92 15.52 -12.31
N VAL A 304 21.97 14.82 -11.69
CA VAL A 304 21.26 13.66 -12.27
C VAL A 304 19.80 14.05 -12.50
N PRO A 305 19.46 14.66 -13.65
CA PRO A 305 18.07 14.93 -13.99
C PRO A 305 17.34 13.64 -14.36
N GLY A 306 16.07 13.53 -14.01
CA GLY A 306 15.24 12.39 -14.36
C GLY A 306 13.98 12.32 -13.52
N ASN A 307 13.07 11.44 -13.91
CA ASN A 307 11.85 11.15 -13.15
C ASN A 307 12.07 9.91 -12.28
N TYR A 308 12.79 10.08 -11.17
CA TYR A 308 13.05 9.05 -10.17
C TYR A 308 12.88 9.60 -8.76
N GLY A 309 12.50 8.72 -7.83
CA GLY A 309 12.41 9.08 -6.42
C GLY A 309 13.79 9.13 -5.77
N LEU A 310 14.18 10.27 -5.20
CA LEU A 310 15.38 10.32 -4.35
C LEU A 310 15.02 9.94 -2.93
N VAL A 311 15.61 8.85 -2.47
CA VAL A 311 15.33 8.24 -1.17
C VAL A 311 16.52 8.46 -0.25
N VAL A 312 16.26 8.66 1.04
CA VAL A 312 17.30 8.57 2.08
C VAL A 312 17.00 7.44 3.05
N ASN A 313 18.03 6.70 3.43
CA ASN A 313 17.99 5.73 4.52
C ASN A 313 19.07 6.13 5.53
N THR A 314 18.66 6.90 6.53
CA THR A 314 19.53 7.57 7.51
C THR A 314 18.98 7.37 8.92
N GLY A 315 19.77 7.80 9.91
CA GLY A 315 19.43 7.77 11.33
C GLY A 315 18.20 8.59 11.75
N GLU A 316 17.98 8.67 13.06
CA GLU A 316 16.81 9.35 13.64
C GLU A 316 16.80 10.87 13.37
N PHE A 317 15.61 11.44 13.19
CA PHE A 317 15.44 12.88 12.95
C PHE A 317 14.05 13.39 13.34
N GLY A 318 13.93 14.72 13.48
CA GLY A 318 12.68 15.38 13.86
C GLY A 318 12.04 16.21 12.73
N PRO A 319 10.97 16.96 13.06
CA PRO A 319 10.23 17.74 12.07
C PRO A 319 11.05 18.85 11.38
N LEU A 320 12.07 19.38 12.03
CA LEU A 320 12.95 20.41 11.46
C LEU A 320 13.81 19.82 10.33
N GLU A 321 14.39 18.66 10.60
CA GLU A 321 15.23 17.92 9.66
C GLU A 321 14.40 17.39 8.48
N ALA A 322 13.17 16.92 8.73
CA ALA A 322 12.23 16.51 7.68
C ALA A 322 12.00 17.65 6.66
N ARG A 323 11.76 18.88 7.14
CA ARG A 323 11.64 20.06 6.26
C ARG A 323 12.92 20.36 5.50
N ALA A 324 14.08 20.19 6.12
CA ALA A 324 15.37 20.38 5.46
C ALA A 324 15.62 19.36 4.34
N MET A 325 15.18 18.10 4.54
CA MET A 325 15.25 17.05 3.51
C MET A 325 14.38 17.39 2.30
N ILE A 326 13.13 17.81 2.52
CA ILE A 326 12.22 18.26 1.45
C ILE A 326 12.86 19.40 0.64
N ALA A 327 13.37 20.42 1.33
CA ALA A 327 14.04 21.57 0.70
C ALA A 327 15.34 21.19 -0.04
N SER A 328 15.82 19.95 0.12
CA SER A 328 17.00 19.41 -0.54
C SER A 328 16.67 18.48 -1.72
N GLY A 329 15.38 18.31 -2.04
CA GLY A 329 14.90 17.50 -3.16
C GLY A 329 14.80 16.00 -2.86
N ILE A 330 14.74 15.64 -1.58
CA ILE A 330 14.44 14.26 -1.13
C ILE A 330 12.93 14.06 -1.18
N ASP A 331 12.49 12.95 -1.78
CA ASP A 331 11.06 12.63 -1.90
C ASP A 331 10.60 11.59 -0.88
N VAL A 332 11.48 10.64 -0.56
CA VAL A 332 11.15 9.46 0.25
C VAL A 332 12.16 9.28 1.36
N VAL A 333 11.70 8.91 2.55
CA VAL A 333 12.55 8.40 3.62
C VAL A 333 12.23 6.93 3.83
N TYR A 334 13.26 6.09 3.74
CA TYR A 334 13.19 4.72 4.20
C TYR A 334 13.61 4.67 5.67
N HIS A 335 12.62 4.51 6.54
CA HIS A 335 12.80 4.39 7.98
C HIS A 335 11.79 3.38 8.52
N SER A 336 12.19 2.51 9.42
CA SER A 336 11.33 1.44 9.92
C SER A 336 11.51 1.25 11.41
N LEU A 337 10.39 1.00 12.11
CA LEU A 337 10.43 0.31 13.38
C LEU A 337 10.71 -1.16 13.08
N ARG A 338 11.89 -1.64 13.49
CA ARG A 338 12.34 -2.97 13.10
C ARG A 338 11.77 -4.05 14.02
N LEU A 339 11.70 -5.26 13.49
CA LEU A 339 11.47 -6.45 14.28
C LEU A 339 12.60 -6.62 15.30
N GLY A 340 12.21 -6.85 16.56
CA GLY A 340 13.14 -6.90 17.68
C GLY A 340 13.75 -5.55 18.09
N GLU A 341 13.19 -4.40 17.70
CA GLU A 341 13.71 -3.09 18.10
C GLU A 341 13.82 -2.95 19.63
N GLY A 342 14.97 -2.50 20.13
CA GLY A 342 15.27 -2.39 21.56
C GLY A 342 15.72 -3.69 22.23
N ARG A 343 15.69 -4.82 21.52
CA ARG A 343 16.23 -6.12 21.95
C ARG A 343 17.42 -6.53 21.09
N THR A 344 17.16 -6.66 19.79
CA THR A 344 18.14 -7.03 18.75
C THR A 344 18.93 -5.80 18.28
N THR A 345 18.34 -4.62 18.47
CA THR A 345 18.95 -3.32 18.21
C THR A 345 19.10 -2.54 19.52
N CYS A 346 20.00 -1.56 19.55
CA CYS A 346 20.17 -0.67 20.71
C CYS A 346 19.25 0.58 20.68
N PHE A 347 18.41 0.74 19.65
CA PHE A 347 17.50 1.88 19.55
C PHE A 347 16.33 1.76 20.52
N ARG A 348 15.84 2.92 20.98
CA ARG A 348 14.60 2.99 21.75
C ARG A 348 13.42 3.04 20.77
N PRO A 349 12.43 2.14 20.88
CA PRO A 349 11.27 2.14 19.97
C PRO A 349 10.54 3.50 19.88
N GLU A 350 10.53 4.27 20.97
CA GLU A 350 9.89 5.60 20.98
C GLU A 350 10.63 6.64 20.12
N GLU A 351 11.96 6.54 19.98
CA GLU A 351 12.74 7.42 19.10
C GLU A 351 12.48 7.10 17.62
N ARG A 352 12.35 5.80 17.29
CA ARG A 352 11.89 5.35 15.97
C ARG A 352 10.51 5.89 15.65
N LYS A 353 9.54 5.70 16.56
CA LYS A 353 8.16 6.20 16.39
C LYS A 353 8.11 7.72 16.25
N ALA A 354 8.95 8.47 16.97
CA ALA A 354 9.05 9.92 16.83
C ALA A 354 9.52 10.33 15.43
N THR A 355 10.51 9.63 14.86
CA THR A 355 10.96 9.85 13.48
C THR A 355 9.85 9.51 12.48
N LEU A 356 9.15 8.38 12.66
CA LEU A 356 8.02 8.00 11.81
C LEU A 356 6.89 9.05 11.84
N ALA A 357 6.56 9.59 13.02
CA ALA A 357 5.59 10.67 13.16
C ALA A 357 6.07 11.95 12.46
N ALA A 358 7.35 12.30 12.55
CA ALA A 358 7.90 13.45 11.84
C ALA A 358 7.81 13.32 10.32
N VAL A 359 7.95 12.10 9.77
CA VAL A 359 7.74 11.83 8.33
C VAL A 359 6.25 11.94 7.99
N ARG A 360 5.38 11.25 8.75
CA ARG A 360 3.92 11.25 8.56
C ARG A 360 3.33 12.66 8.55
N ASP A 361 3.84 13.54 9.42
CA ASP A 361 3.35 14.91 9.59
C ASP A 361 4.08 15.91 8.64
N SER A 362 4.70 15.41 7.56
CA SER A 362 5.42 16.18 6.54
C SER A 362 5.04 15.75 5.11
N ASP A 363 5.57 16.44 4.09
CA ASP A 363 5.37 16.07 2.68
C ASP A 363 6.31 14.95 2.20
N LEU A 364 7.17 14.39 3.08
CA LEU A 364 8.01 13.25 2.75
C LEU A 364 7.16 11.98 2.65
N LYS A 365 7.44 11.16 1.62
CA LYS A 365 6.86 9.82 1.55
C LYS A 365 7.61 8.89 2.49
N LEU A 366 6.87 8.09 3.25
CA LEU A 366 7.46 7.04 4.08
C LEU A 366 7.59 5.75 3.28
N ALA A 367 8.78 5.17 3.27
CA ALA A 367 8.98 3.77 2.96
C ALA A 367 9.29 3.00 4.26
N HIS A 368 8.47 1.99 4.56
CA HIS A 368 8.60 1.21 5.78
C HIS A 368 8.27 -0.26 5.51
N LEU A 369 9.26 -1.13 5.71
CA LEU A 369 9.10 -2.57 5.49
C LEU A 369 8.90 -3.29 6.83
N VAL A 370 8.38 -4.50 6.77
CA VAL A 370 8.43 -5.46 7.86
C VAL A 370 9.82 -6.10 7.84
N GLU A 371 10.70 -5.72 8.78
CA GLU A 371 12.12 -6.05 8.65
C GLU A 371 12.96 -5.96 9.94
N PRO A 372 14.16 -6.58 9.95
CA PRO A 372 14.50 -7.76 9.15
C PRO A 372 13.77 -8.99 9.71
N VAL A 373 13.13 -9.77 8.86
CA VAL A 373 12.36 -10.94 9.25
C VAL A 373 13.28 -12.17 9.31
N GLY A 374 13.48 -12.71 10.51
CA GLY A 374 14.07 -14.03 10.75
C GLY A 374 13.06 -15.02 11.38
N PRO A 375 13.37 -16.34 11.40
CA PRO A 375 12.52 -17.38 12.00
C PRO A 375 12.17 -17.16 13.48
N GLU A 376 12.94 -16.34 14.19
CA GLU A 376 12.75 -15.99 15.60
C GLU A 376 11.56 -15.05 15.86
N HIS A 377 11.02 -14.40 14.83
CA HIS A 377 9.97 -13.40 15.00
C HIS A 377 8.58 -14.01 14.96
N THR A 378 7.74 -13.56 15.90
CA THR A 378 6.36 -14.02 16.04
C THR A 378 5.41 -13.33 15.08
N ASP A 379 4.23 -13.93 14.86
CA ASP A 379 3.13 -13.33 14.10
C ASP A 379 2.69 -11.99 14.70
N ASP A 380 2.67 -11.88 16.03
CA ASP A 380 2.36 -10.64 16.74
C ASP A 380 3.35 -9.51 16.41
N GLU A 381 4.65 -9.79 16.46
CA GLU A 381 5.67 -8.80 16.12
C GLU A 381 5.57 -8.35 14.65
N ILE A 382 5.36 -9.31 13.74
CA ILE A 382 5.16 -9.04 12.31
C ILE A 382 3.91 -8.17 12.09
N ALA A 383 2.80 -8.50 12.75
CA ALA A 383 1.57 -7.73 12.68
C ALA A 383 1.76 -6.32 13.22
N ASP A 384 2.42 -6.15 14.37
CA ASP A 384 2.65 -4.84 14.99
C ASP A 384 3.52 -3.93 14.13
N VAL A 385 4.56 -4.48 13.52
CA VAL A 385 5.42 -3.73 12.60
C VAL A 385 4.66 -3.33 11.32
N LEU A 386 3.87 -4.24 10.74
CA LEU A 386 3.03 -3.91 9.58
C LEU A 386 1.99 -2.83 9.92
N MET A 387 1.30 -2.95 11.05
CA MET A 387 0.33 -1.96 11.50
C MET A 387 1.00 -0.61 11.78
N THR A 388 2.23 -0.60 12.28
CA THR A 388 3.03 0.62 12.45
C THR A 388 3.31 1.30 11.10
N ALA A 389 3.70 0.54 10.07
CA ALA A 389 3.91 1.07 8.73
C ALA A 389 2.63 1.70 8.16
N LEU A 390 1.51 0.97 8.21
CA LEU A 390 0.23 1.41 7.64
C LEU A 390 -0.36 2.62 8.38
N SER A 391 -0.31 2.63 9.72
CA SER A 391 -0.84 3.74 10.53
C SER A 391 -0.01 5.03 10.43
N ASN A 392 1.24 4.94 9.99
CA ASN A 392 2.09 6.11 9.70
C ASN A 392 2.07 6.50 8.22
N GLY A 393 1.13 5.97 7.42
CA GLY A 393 0.94 6.39 6.04
C GLY A 393 2.09 5.98 5.11
N ALA A 394 2.70 4.81 5.33
CA ALA A 394 3.71 4.27 4.42
C ALA A 394 3.19 4.29 2.97
N ALA A 395 3.88 5.02 2.09
CA ALA A 395 3.59 5.08 0.67
C ALA A 395 4.19 3.88 -0.09
N LEU A 396 5.23 3.28 0.51
CA LEU A 396 5.88 2.07 0.04
C LEU A 396 6.12 1.16 1.24
N SER A 397 5.78 -0.12 1.12
CA SER A 397 6.00 -1.11 2.18
C SER A 397 6.51 -2.42 1.59
N GLY A 398 6.62 -3.46 2.40
CA GLY A 398 7.14 -4.73 1.96
C GLY A 398 7.64 -5.58 3.10
N ALA A 399 8.45 -6.57 2.77
CA ALA A 399 9.15 -7.36 3.76
C ALA A 399 10.62 -7.53 3.34
N MET A 400 11.50 -7.46 4.33
CA MET A 400 12.91 -7.77 4.13
C MET A 400 13.30 -8.92 5.05
N ALA A 401 13.79 -10.03 4.50
CA ALA A 401 14.34 -11.13 5.29
C ALA A 401 15.69 -10.75 5.91
N ARG A 402 15.97 -11.32 7.09
CA ARG A 402 17.28 -11.23 7.74
C ARG A 402 18.30 -12.00 6.92
N ILE A 403 19.43 -11.34 6.62
CA ILE A 403 20.61 -11.97 6.03
C ILE A 403 21.59 -12.28 7.17
N ASN A 404 22.12 -13.50 7.18
CA ASN A 404 23.00 -13.96 8.24
C ASN A 404 24.43 -13.60 7.89
N VAL A 405 24.93 -12.52 8.50
CA VAL A 405 26.27 -12.01 8.24
C VAL A 405 27.27 -12.76 9.11
N LYS A 406 28.33 -13.25 8.48
CA LYS A 406 29.46 -13.87 9.19
C LYS A 406 30.07 -12.89 10.20
N GLY A 407 30.34 -13.35 11.42
CA GLY A 407 30.89 -12.55 12.51
C GLY A 407 29.85 -11.76 13.31
N THR A 408 28.56 -11.89 12.98
CA THR A 408 27.46 -11.29 13.76
C THR A 408 26.75 -12.34 14.61
N PRO A 409 25.97 -11.96 15.66
CA PRO A 409 25.19 -12.89 16.48
C PRO A 409 24.30 -13.87 15.70
N PHE A 410 23.95 -13.53 14.47
CA PHE A 410 23.03 -14.29 13.63
C PHE A 410 23.71 -15.21 12.61
N GLU A 411 25.04 -15.26 12.55
CA GLU A 411 25.81 -16.08 11.59
C GLU A 411 25.31 -17.53 11.51
N SER A 412 25.05 -18.14 12.67
CA SER A 412 24.68 -19.56 12.79
C SER A 412 23.19 -19.84 12.81
N HIS A 413 22.34 -18.83 12.64
CA HIS A 413 20.89 -19.03 12.64
C HIS A 413 20.40 -19.57 11.29
N ASP A 414 19.19 -20.13 11.27
CA ASP A 414 18.55 -20.51 10.03
C ASP A 414 18.08 -19.26 9.25
N PRO A 415 18.12 -19.28 7.91
CA PRO A 415 17.51 -18.25 7.08
C PRO A 415 15.98 -18.35 7.13
N LEU A 416 15.29 -17.24 6.83
CA LEU A 416 13.84 -17.28 6.67
C LEU A 416 13.46 -18.09 5.41
N PRO A 417 12.51 -19.03 5.49
CA PRO A 417 12.01 -19.73 4.31
C PRO A 417 11.36 -18.79 3.29
N ASP A 418 11.60 -19.02 2.00
CA ASP A 418 11.14 -18.13 0.93
C ASP A 418 9.61 -18.02 0.86
N LEU A 419 8.88 -19.12 1.10
CA LEU A 419 7.41 -19.10 1.17
C LEU A 419 6.89 -18.26 2.35
N ARG A 420 7.62 -18.22 3.48
CA ARG A 420 7.24 -17.37 4.61
C ARG A 420 7.44 -15.90 4.28
N LEU A 421 8.53 -15.55 3.60
CA LEU A 421 8.73 -14.19 3.09
C LEU A 421 7.62 -13.79 2.10
N ALA A 422 7.32 -14.66 1.13
CA ALA A 422 6.26 -14.44 0.15
C ALA A 422 4.89 -14.26 0.82
N GLN A 423 4.58 -15.04 1.85
CA GLN A 423 3.35 -14.89 2.63
C GLN A 423 3.27 -13.49 3.26
N ILE A 424 4.32 -13.04 3.95
CA ILE A 424 4.33 -11.72 4.59
C ILE A 424 4.15 -10.62 3.54
N VAL A 425 4.83 -10.73 2.39
CA VAL A 425 4.67 -9.82 1.24
C VAL A 425 3.22 -9.79 0.74
N ALA A 426 2.57 -10.95 0.59
CA ALA A 426 1.17 -11.04 0.16
C ALA A 426 0.24 -10.34 1.16
N ILE A 427 0.49 -10.52 2.46
CA ILE A 427 -0.25 -9.87 3.54
C ILE A 427 -0.05 -8.36 3.49
N THR A 428 1.19 -7.88 3.35
CA THR A 428 1.48 -6.45 3.19
C THR A 428 0.74 -5.87 1.98
N ARG A 429 0.70 -6.57 0.84
CA ARG A 429 -0.05 -6.17 -0.36
C ARG A 429 -1.55 -6.06 -0.11
N ILE A 430 -2.16 -7.06 0.52
CA ILE A 430 -3.61 -7.02 0.84
C ILE A 430 -3.90 -5.90 1.83
N CYS A 431 -3.14 -5.78 2.91
CA CYS A 431 -3.40 -4.79 3.94
C CYS A 431 -3.09 -3.36 3.49
N GLY A 432 -2.12 -3.18 2.60
CA GLY A 432 -1.78 -1.89 1.99
C GLY A 432 -2.76 -1.46 0.88
N GLY A 433 -3.27 -2.41 0.09
CA GLY A 433 -4.28 -2.15 -0.94
C GLY A 433 -3.86 -1.06 -1.93
N VAL A 434 -4.80 -0.15 -2.24
CA VAL A 434 -4.54 1.03 -3.10
C VAL A 434 -3.70 2.11 -2.41
N ASN A 435 -3.60 2.09 -1.08
CA ASN A 435 -2.88 3.11 -0.30
C ASN A 435 -1.36 2.87 -0.33
N VAL A 436 -0.94 1.61 -0.57
CA VAL A 436 0.47 1.22 -0.67
C VAL A 436 0.69 0.48 -2.00
N PRO A 437 0.78 1.22 -3.13
CA PRO A 437 0.87 0.62 -4.45
C PRO A 437 2.20 -0.13 -4.66
N ASP A 438 3.28 0.33 -4.04
CA ASP A 438 4.62 -0.22 -4.21
C ASP A 438 4.96 -1.15 -3.03
N ILE A 439 5.11 -2.44 -3.32
CA ILE A 439 5.42 -3.51 -2.35
C ILE A 439 6.76 -4.13 -2.70
N CYS A 440 7.71 -3.95 -1.78
CA CYS A 440 9.09 -4.39 -1.88
C CYS A 440 9.32 -5.77 -1.29
N VAL A 441 10.22 -6.54 -1.90
CA VAL A 441 10.81 -7.73 -1.30
C VAL A 441 12.34 -7.65 -1.34
N HIS A 442 12.97 -7.98 -0.22
CA HIS A 442 14.43 -8.07 -0.11
C HIS A 442 14.85 -9.26 0.77
N PRO A 443 15.78 -10.15 0.36
CA PRO A 443 16.36 -10.29 -0.97
C PRO A 443 15.28 -10.54 -2.04
N PRO A 444 15.56 -10.24 -3.31
CA PRO A 444 14.65 -10.56 -4.41
C PRO A 444 14.32 -12.06 -4.44
N ARG A 445 13.03 -12.40 -4.32
CA ARG A 445 12.53 -13.78 -4.36
C ARG A 445 11.40 -13.92 -5.36
N LYS A 446 11.48 -14.94 -6.22
CA LYS A 446 10.50 -15.19 -7.27
C LYS A 446 9.10 -15.40 -6.69
N GLU A 447 9.00 -16.18 -5.63
CA GLU A 447 7.77 -16.53 -4.93
C GLU A 447 7.04 -15.26 -4.45
N ALA A 448 7.78 -14.29 -3.92
CA ALA A 448 7.22 -13.04 -3.44
C ALA A 448 6.71 -12.14 -4.59
N LEU A 449 7.38 -12.15 -5.75
CA LEU A 449 6.90 -11.44 -6.94
C LEU A 449 5.60 -12.07 -7.46
N GLU A 450 5.56 -13.40 -7.54
CA GLU A 450 4.37 -14.18 -7.89
C GLU A 450 3.20 -13.91 -6.93
N TRP A 451 3.50 -13.50 -5.69
CA TRP A 451 2.52 -13.17 -4.65
C TRP A 451 2.33 -11.67 -4.43
N GLY A 452 2.77 -10.83 -5.37
CA GLY A 452 2.36 -9.41 -5.46
C GLY A 452 3.40 -8.37 -5.06
N ALA A 453 4.65 -8.74 -4.78
CA ALA A 453 5.75 -7.77 -4.76
C ALA A 453 6.01 -7.24 -6.16
N ASN A 454 6.05 -5.91 -6.29
CA ASN A 454 6.32 -5.21 -7.55
C ASN A 454 7.57 -4.33 -7.46
N VAL A 455 8.31 -4.38 -6.35
CA VAL A 455 9.57 -3.67 -6.14
C VAL A 455 10.64 -4.64 -5.67
N VAL A 456 11.83 -4.57 -6.27
CA VAL A 456 13.04 -5.29 -5.83
C VAL A 456 14.19 -4.31 -5.66
N VAL A 457 15.11 -4.66 -4.77
CA VAL A 457 16.24 -3.79 -4.40
C VAL A 457 17.52 -4.23 -5.12
N VAL A 458 18.24 -3.27 -5.69
CA VAL A 458 19.59 -3.42 -6.24
C VAL A 458 20.53 -2.51 -5.44
N GLU A 459 21.67 -3.03 -4.96
CA GLU A 459 22.46 -2.33 -3.95
C GLU A 459 23.94 -2.31 -4.27
N THR A 460 24.64 -1.22 -3.97
CA THR A 460 26.10 -1.09 -4.09
C THR A 460 26.70 -0.27 -2.95
N GLY A 461 28.03 -0.24 -2.86
CA GLY A 461 28.78 0.45 -1.82
C GLY A 461 28.66 -0.23 -0.45
N ALA A 462 28.54 0.57 0.59
CA ALA A 462 28.42 0.08 1.96
C ALA A 462 27.08 -0.64 2.19
N VAL A 463 27.09 -1.98 2.23
CA VAL A 463 25.90 -2.83 2.41
C VAL A 463 25.89 -3.44 3.82
N PRO A 464 24.92 -3.11 4.69
CA PRO A 464 24.87 -3.60 6.07
C PRO A 464 24.78 -5.12 6.25
N ARG A 465 24.50 -5.85 5.16
CA ARG A 465 24.38 -7.32 5.13
C ARG A 465 25.61 -8.01 4.53
N ASN A 466 26.69 -7.26 4.31
CA ASN A 466 27.93 -7.79 3.77
C ASN A 466 29.08 -7.46 4.73
N ASP A 467 30.04 -8.37 4.85
CA ASP A 467 31.23 -8.21 5.69
C ASP A 467 32.30 -7.31 5.06
N ALA A 468 32.10 -6.90 3.81
CA ALA A 468 32.94 -5.95 3.08
C ALA A 468 32.10 -4.98 2.21
N GLU A 469 32.69 -3.85 1.84
CA GLU A 469 32.10 -2.95 0.85
C GLU A 469 31.96 -3.64 -0.52
N CYS A 470 30.85 -3.38 -1.20
CA CYS A 470 30.60 -3.89 -2.54
C CYS A 470 31.10 -2.87 -3.57
N SER A 471 32.18 -3.21 -4.30
CA SER A 471 32.68 -2.42 -5.43
C SER A 471 31.82 -2.52 -6.69
N ALA A 472 30.89 -3.48 -6.71
CA ALA A 472 29.86 -3.69 -7.72
C ALA A 472 28.50 -3.91 -7.00
N GLU A 473 27.49 -4.39 -7.71
CA GLU A 473 26.21 -4.74 -7.10
C GLU A 473 26.35 -5.92 -6.13
N TRP A 474 25.66 -5.82 -4.99
CA TRP A 474 25.67 -6.82 -3.94
C TRP A 474 25.20 -8.17 -4.47
N GLN A 475 25.98 -9.22 -4.17
CA GLN A 475 25.77 -10.59 -4.70
C GLN A 475 25.74 -10.68 -6.23
N GLY A 476 26.21 -9.65 -6.95
CA GLY A 476 26.18 -9.59 -8.41
C GLY A 476 24.78 -9.41 -9.00
N PHE A 477 23.79 -8.98 -8.20
CA PHE A 477 22.41 -8.79 -8.66
C PHE A 477 22.22 -7.40 -9.27
N THR A 478 22.13 -7.31 -10.60
CA THR A 478 22.09 -6.05 -11.35
C THR A 478 20.66 -5.55 -11.61
N VAL A 479 20.53 -4.32 -12.14
CA VAL A 479 19.23 -3.81 -12.63
C VAL A 479 18.70 -4.66 -13.78
N ALA A 480 19.58 -5.21 -14.63
CA ALA A 480 19.18 -6.11 -15.71
C ALA A 480 18.61 -7.43 -15.16
N ASP A 481 19.23 -7.99 -14.11
CA ASP A 481 18.73 -9.20 -13.44
C ASP A 481 17.38 -8.94 -12.76
N ALA A 482 17.22 -7.78 -12.11
CA ALA A 482 15.94 -7.36 -11.54
C ALA A 482 14.83 -7.25 -12.61
N LYS A 483 15.14 -6.61 -13.75
CA LYS A 483 14.22 -6.52 -14.89
C LYS A 483 13.86 -7.90 -15.43
N GLN A 484 14.81 -8.81 -15.56
CA GLN A 484 14.57 -10.18 -16.01
C GLN A 484 13.68 -10.95 -15.03
N LEU A 485 13.97 -10.85 -13.73
CA LEU A 485 13.19 -11.50 -12.67
C LEU A 485 11.72 -11.05 -12.69
N PHE A 486 11.47 -9.76 -12.94
CA PHE A 486 10.11 -9.25 -13.13
C PHE A 486 9.42 -9.84 -14.36
N ARG A 487 10.11 -9.90 -15.51
CA ARG A 487 9.55 -10.49 -16.74
C ARG A 487 9.20 -11.96 -16.53
N ASP A 488 10.06 -12.71 -15.85
CA ASP A 488 9.82 -14.13 -15.51
C ASP A 488 8.60 -14.31 -14.59
N ALA A 489 8.30 -13.34 -13.73
CA ALA A 489 7.12 -13.31 -12.87
C ALA A 489 5.87 -12.65 -13.53
N GLY A 490 5.94 -12.33 -14.83
CA GLY A 490 4.84 -11.76 -15.60
C GLY A 490 4.56 -10.29 -15.31
N TYR A 491 5.55 -9.53 -14.83
CA TYR A 491 5.49 -8.07 -14.75
C TYR A 491 6.02 -7.43 -16.03
N PHE A 492 5.45 -6.29 -16.39
CA PHE A 492 6.04 -5.36 -17.34
C PHE A 492 7.06 -4.48 -16.60
N VAL A 493 8.21 -4.21 -17.23
CA VAL A 493 9.22 -3.28 -16.71
C VAL A 493 9.48 -2.21 -17.78
N LYS A 494 9.66 -0.97 -17.32
CA LYS A 494 10.09 0.12 -18.21
C LYS A 494 11.56 -0.12 -18.59
N ASP A 495 11.83 -0.02 -19.88
CA ASP A 495 13.19 -0.13 -20.40
C ASP A 495 14.03 1.10 -20.04
#